data_AF-X8DMK3-F1
#
_entry.id   AF-X8DMK3-F1
#
_cell.length_a   1.000
_cell.length_b   1.000
_cell.length_c   1.000
_cell.angle_alpha   90.00
_cell.angle_beta   90.00
_cell.angle_gamma   90.00
#
_symmetry.space_group_name_H-M   'P 1'
#
loop_
_entity.id
_entity.type
_entity.pdbx_description
1 polymer ?
#
loop_
_entity_poly.entity_id
_entity_poly.type
_entity_poly.pdbx_seq_one_letter_code
_entity_poly.pdbx_strand_id
1 'polypeptide(L)'
;MMVTGLGPRDADRLALASKFGADLAVDAGAEDPVAALKKTTGGLADVVVDVTARAPAAFMQAIALARPAGTVVIAGTRGFGVGARGFRRT
;
A
#
# COMPACT_ATOMS: atom_id res chain seq x y z
N MET A 1 -12.78 -4.67 -1.22
CA MET A 1 -11.62 -4.12 -0.51
C MET A 1 -10.44 -5.07 -0.63
N MET A 2 -9.24 -4.56 -0.94
CA MET A 2 -7.99 -5.33 -0.91
C MET A 2 -7.11 -4.87 0.24
N VAL A 3 -6.39 -5.80 0.88
CA VAL A 3 -5.36 -5.52 1.89
C VAL A 3 -4.04 -6.12 1.43
N THR A 4 -2.94 -5.39 1.63
CA THR A 4 -1.58 -5.88 1.37
C THR A 4 -0.78 -5.99 2.66
N GLY A 5 0.10 -7.00 2.75
CA GLY A 5 1.10 -7.16 3.81
C GLY A 5 2.45 -7.51 3.22
N LEU A 6 3.48 -7.68 4.05
CA LEU A 6 4.82 -8.04 3.58
C LEU A 6 5.41 -9.24 4.33
N GLY A 7 5.42 -10.39 3.64
CA GLY A 7 6.11 -11.59 4.05
C GLY A 7 5.57 -12.22 5.35
N PRO A 8 6.38 -13.10 5.98
CA PRO A 8 5.96 -13.88 7.14
C PRO A 8 5.50 -13.04 8.34
N ARG A 9 5.98 -11.79 8.47
CA ARG A 9 5.59 -10.89 9.57
C ARG A 9 4.11 -10.48 9.53
N ASP A 10 3.51 -10.47 8.34
CA ASP A 10 2.12 -10.07 8.14
C ASP A 10 1.20 -11.24 7.78
N ALA A 11 1.73 -12.46 7.69
CA ALA A 11 0.96 -13.66 7.31
C ALA A 11 -0.30 -13.86 8.18
N ASP A 12 -0.18 -13.76 9.50
CA ASP A 12 -1.32 -13.91 10.41
C ASP A 12 -2.36 -12.80 10.22
N ARG A 13 -1.92 -11.56 9.94
CA ARG A 13 -2.84 -10.45 9.65
C ARG A 13 -3.58 -10.68 8.34
N LEU A 14 -2.87 -11.13 7.31
CA LEU A 14 -3.46 -11.43 6.00
C LEU A 14 -4.46 -12.60 6.09
N ALA A 15 -4.15 -13.63 6.88
CA ALA A 15 -5.06 -14.76 7.12
C ALA A 15 -6.38 -14.33 7.81
N LEU A 16 -6.35 -13.26 8.60
CA LEU A 16 -7.53 -12.70 9.25
C LEU A 16 -8.28 -11.67 8.40
N ALA A 17 -7.68 -11.16 7.33
CA ALA A 17 -8.22 -10.01 6.57
C ALA A 17 -9.65 -10.25 6.05
N SER A 18 -9.98 -11.48 5.63
CA SER A 18 -11.33 -11.83 5.16
C SER A 18 -12.39 -11.69 6.26
N LYS A 19 -12.03 -11.96 7.53
CA LYS A 19 -12.93 -11.78 8.68
C LYS A 19 -13.25 -10.30 8.94
N PHE A 20 -12.40 -9.40 8.46
CA PHE A 20 -12.58 -7.95 8.52
C PHE A 20 -13.15 -7.36 7.22
N GLY A 21 -13.61 -8.20 6.29
CA GLY A 21 -14.28 -7.77 5.06
C GLY A 21 -13.35 -7.48 3.87
N ALA A 22 -12.09 -7.93 3.92
CA ALA A 22 -11.24 -7.91 2.72
C ALA A 22 -11.68 -9.02 1.75
N ASP A 23 -11.94 -8.65 0.50
CA ASP A 23 -12.23 -9.59 -0.59
C ASP A 23 -10.95 -10.23 -1.13
N LEU A 24 -9.81 -9.54 -0.96
CA LEU A 24 -8.51 -9.96 -1.43
C LEU A 24 -7.43 -9.57 -0.41
N ALA A 25 -6.59 -10.54 -0.05
CA ALA A 25 -5.42 -10.35 0.80
C ALA A 25 -4.16 -10.73 0.01
N VAL A 26 -3.21 -9.82 -0.12
CA VAL A 26 -2.02 -9.96 -0.96
C VAL A 26 -0.76 -9.83 -0.11
N ASP A 27 0.16 -10.78 -0.23
CA ASP A 27 1.54 -10.60 0.23
C ASP A 27 2.35 -9.93 -0.90
N ALA A 28 2.72 -8.66 -0.69
CA ALA A 28 3.48 -7.86 -1.65
C ALA A 28 4.91 -8.38 -1.86
N GLY A 29 5.40 -9.28 -1.01
CA GLY A 29 6.67 -9.99 -1.21
C GLY A 29 6.55 -11.23 -2.11
N ALA A 30 5.34 -11.73 -2.33
CA ALA A 30 5.07 -12.94 -3.10
C ALA A 30 4.46 -12.66 -4.48
N GLU A 31 3.61 -11.63 -4.59
CA GLU A 31 2.99 -11.22 -5.85
C GLU A 31 2.89 -9.69 -5.97
N ASP A 32 2.78 -9.18 -7.20
CA ASP A 32 2.57 -7.75 -7.46
C ASP A 32 1.12 -7.33 -7.10
N PRO A 33 0.91 -6.46 -6.10
CA PRO A 33 -0.43 -6.02 -5.72
C PRO A 33 -1.18 -5.27 -6.81
N VAL A 34 -0.48 -4.58 -7.72
CA VAL A 34 -1.12 -3.87 -8.84
C VAL A 34 -1.70 -4.86 -9.83
N ALA A 35 -0.92 -5.89 -10.20
CA ALA A 35 -1.39 -6.96 -11.05
C ALA A 35 -2.57 -7.73 -10.41
N ALA A 36 -2.45 -8.07 -9.12
CA ALA A 36 -3.50 -8.78 -8.38
C ALA A 36 -4.82 -8.00 -8.32
N LEU A 37 -4.75 -6.70 -8.04
CA LEU A 37 -5.94 -5.84 -8.00
C LEU A 37 -6.60 -5.73 -9.38
N LYS A 38 -5.81 -5.48 -10.43
CA LYS A 38 -6.33 -5.38 -11.81
C LYS A 38 -6.97 -6.67 -12.27
N LYS A 39 -6.35 -7.82 -11.98
CA LYS A 39 -6.90 -9.14 -12.32
C LYS A 39 -8.27 -9.36 -11.68
N THR A 40 -8.44 -8.91 -10.44
CA THR A 40 -9.66 -9.15 -9.66
C THR A 40 -10.77 -8.15 -9.98
N THR A 41 -10.42 -6.88 -10.23
CA THR A 41 -11.40 -5.78 -10.31
C THR A 41 -11.53 -5.16 -11.70
N GLY A 42 -10.63 -5.51 -12.64
CA GLY A 42 -10.53 -4.86 -13.95
C GLY A 42 -9.89 -3.47 -13.91
N GLY A 43 -9.49 -2.97 -12.75
CA GLY A 43 -9.01 -1.60 -12.58
C GLY A 43 -8.04 -1.38 -11.42
N LEU A 44 -7.83 -0.10 -11.11
CA LEU A 44 -7.06 0.38 -9.96
C LEU A 44 -8.01 0.94 -8.90
N ALA A 45 -7.53 1.14 -7.68
CA ALA A 45 -8.35 1.57 -6.56
C ALA A 45 -8.75 3.05 -6.64
N ASP A 46 -10.01 3.36 -6.30
CA ASP A 46 -10.47 4.74 -6.09
C ASP A 46 -9.79 5.41 -4.91
N VAL A 47 -9.58 4.66 -3.83
CA VAL A 47 -8.96 5.10 -2.59
C VAL A 47 -7.95 4.07 -2.13
N VAL A 48 -6.74 4.53 -1.79
CA VAL A 48 -5.69 3.71 -1.19
C VAL A 48 -5.30 4.30 0.16
N VAL A 49 -5.20 3.46 1.19
CA VAL A 49 -4.81 3.87 2.53
C VAL A 49 -3.50 3.19 2.91
N ASP A 50 -2.40 3.95 2.94
CA ASP A 50 -1.10 3.46 3.37
C ASP A 50 -0.90 3.71 4.87
N VAL A 51 -0.93 2.62 5.65
CA VAL A 51 -0.70 2.60 7.10
C VAL A 51 0.72 2.14 7.46
N THR A 52 1.61 2.02 6.48
CA THR A 52 2.94 1.44 6.68
C THR A 52 3.93 2.48 7.20
N ALA A 53 4.45 2.26 8.41
CA ALA A 53 5.44 3.15 9.00
C ALA A 53 6.82 2.99 8.35
N ARG A 54 7.48 4.11 8.02
CA ARG A 54 8.87 4.16 7.53
C ARG A 54 9.18 3.26 6.32
N ALA A 55 8.22 3.06 5.41
CA ALA A 55 8.39 2.20 4.25
C ALA A 55 8.24 2.97 2.92
N PRO A 56 9.34 3.43 2.30
CA PRO A 56 9.28 4.09 0.99
C PRO A 56 8.67 3.22 -0.11
N ALA A 57 8.91 1.90 -0.08
CA ALA A 57 8.32 0.97 -1.05
C ALA A 57 6.79 0.91 -0.94
N ALA A 58 6.24 0.88 0.27
CA ALA A 58 4.79 0.88 0.50
C ALA A 58 4.14 2.19 0.02
N PHE A 59 4.83 3.33 0.18
CA PHE A 59 4.37 4.60 -0.38
C PHE A 59 4.24 4.56 -1.90
N MET A 60 5.27 4.05 -2.59
CA MET A 60 5.26 3.96 -4.05
C MET A 60 4.20 2.96 -4.52
N GLN A 61 4.04 1.84 -3.82
CA GLN A 61 2.96 0.88 -4.07
C GLN A 61 1.59 1.54 -3.92
N ALA A 62 1.38 2.37 -2.89
CA ALA A 62 0.11 3.04 -2.67
C ALA A 62 -0.27 3.99 -3.82
N ILE A 63 0.72 4.71 -4.37
CA ILE A 63 0.54 5.54 -5.57
C ILE A 63 0.22 4.67 -6.78
N ALA A 64 0.95 3.57 -6.99
CA ALA A 64 0.75 2.68 -8.13
C ALA A 64 -0.60 1.95 -8.12
N LEU A 65 -1.17 1.72 -6.93
CA LEU A 65 -2.48 1.10 -6.74
C LEU A 65 -3.64 2.06 -6.98
N ALA A 66 -3.42 3.37 -6.84
CA ALA A 66 -4.47 4.37 -7.04
C ALA A 66 -4.70 4.61 -8.54
N ARG A 67 -5.97 4.66 -8.95
CA ARG A 67 -6.31 5.04 -10.31
C ARG A 67 -5.97 6.52 -10.57
N PRO A 68 -5.88 6.96 -11.84
CA PRO A 68 -5.83 8.38 -12.17
C PRO A 68 -6.99 9.14 -11.49
N ALA A 69 -6.67 10.29 -10.89
CA ALA A 69 -7.58 11.07 -10.05
C ALA A 69 -8.19 10.31 -8.85
N GLY A 70 -7.56 9.23 -8.40
CA GLY A 70 -7.87 8.54 -7.14
C GLY A 70 -7.26 9.25 -5.93
N THR A 71 -7.65 8.81 -4.73
CA THR A 71 -7.16 9.39 -3.47
C THR A 71 -6.18 8.45 -2.78
N VAL A 72 -5.04 8.98 -2.35
CA VAL A 72 -4.08 8.26 -1.50
C VAL A 72 -4.05 8.90 -0.11
N VAL A 73 -4.46 8.16 0.90
CA VAL A 73 -4.39 8.56 2.31
C VAL A 73 -3.12 7.98 2.93
N ILE A 74 -2.25 8.84 3.43
CA ILE A 74 -1.04 8.43 4.14
C ILE A 74 -1.29 8.52 5.65
N ALA A 75 -1.50 7.37 6.27
CA ALA A 75 -1.72 7.22 7.70
C ALA A 75 -0.51 6.58 8.43
N GLY A 76 0.43 5.99 7.69
CA GLY A 76 1.69 5.50 8.23
C GLY A 76 2.65 6.63 8.57
N THR A 77 3.27 6.58 9.76
CA THR A 77 4.23 7.61 10.18
C THR A 77 5.45 7.65 9.24
N ARG A 78 5.77 8.83 8.73
CA ARG A 78 7.02 9.09 7.99
C ARG A 78 8.01 9.72 8.95
N GLY A 79 9.25 9.22 8.95
CA GLY A 79 10.30 9.85 9.74
C GLY A 79 10.64 11.24 9.19
N PHE A 80 10.74 12.24 10.06
CA PHE A 80 11.44 13.49 9.74
C PHE A 80 12.91 13.28 10.13
N GLY A 81 13.83 13.32 9.16
CA GLY A 81 15.25 13.07 9.50
C GLY A 81 16.27 12.85 8.38
N VAL A 82 15.88 12.83 7.11
CA VAL A 82 16.85 12.99 6.00
C VAL A 82 16.17 13.88 4.97
N GLY A 83 16.52 15.17 4.96
CA GLY A 83 16.15 16.04 3.85
C GLY A 83 16.67 15.42 2.55
N ALA A 84 15.86 15.42 1.49
CA ALA A 84 16.38 15.16 0.17
C ALA A 84 17.55 16.14 -0.07
N ARG A 85 18.76 15.62 -0.31
CA ARG A 85 19.91 16.47 -0.69
C ARG A 85 19.50 17.26 -1.93
N GLY A 86 19.30 18.57 -1.77
CA GLY A 86 19.00 19.47 -2.90
C GLY A 86 17.88 20.48 -2.66
N PHE A 87 17.05 20.35 -1.62
CA PHE A 87 15.96 21.30 -1.37
C PHE A 87 16.11 21.98 0.00
N ARG A 88 16.86 23.09 0.04
CA ARG A 88 16.81 24.06 1.14
C ARG A 88 15.79 25.13 0.78
N ARG A 89 14.88 25.47 1.71
CA ARG A 89 14.11 26.71 1.60
C ARG A 89 15.10 27.88 1.68
N THR A 90 15.14 28.69 0.63
CA THR A 90 15.68 30.05 0.66
C THR A 90 14.87 30.92 1.60
#